data_AF-A0A2E1MP30-F1
#
_entry.id   AF-A0A2E1MP30-F1
#
_cell.length_a   1.000
_cell.length_b   1.000
_cell.length_c   1.000
_cell.angle_alpha   90.00
_cell.angle_beta   90.00
_cell.angle_gamma   90.00
#
_symmetry.space_group_name_H-M   'P 1'
#
loop_
_entity.id
_entity.type
_entity.pdbx_description
1 polymer ?
#
loop_
_entity_poly.entity_id
_entity_poly.type
_entity_poly.pdbx_seq_one_letter_code
_entity_poly.pdbx_strand_id
1 'polypeptide(L)'
;MSEYYNEKTKKVGTWSDIVSANPNTSFPSTPSEDVAKSFGWELLHQGEIPAVTSDLKILSQDGIEKNDQNQWVKKWLVADRHKAYKDGDGKTVTKKSQDDAWNKIKTDALASENRSRRNRTLEKTDHYGLSDVTMSAKVKTYRQALRDLPTHSNWPDLKESDWPTLS
;
A
#
# COMPACT_ATOMS: atom_id res chain seq x y z
N MET A 1 -23.38 2.64 -5.69
CA MET A 1 -24.35 1.92 -6.55
C MET A 1 -24.17 0.44 -6.27
N SER A 2 -25.25 -0.30 -6.03
CA SER A 2 -25.15 -1.75 -5.77
C SER A 2 -24.76 -2.51 -7.04
N GLU A 3 -23.91 -3.52 -6.86
CA GLU A 3 -23.53 -4.45 -7.92
C GLU A 3 -24.29 -5.76 -7.75
N TYR A 4 -24.56 -6.42 -8.87
CA TYR A 4 -25.22 -7.72 -8.94
C TYR A 4 -24.36 -8.66 -9.77
N TYR A 5 -24.41 -9.94 -9.42
CA TYR A 5 -23.71 -11.00 -10.12
C TYR A 5 -24.71 -11.94 -10.80
N ASN A 6 -24.44 -12.26 -12.05
CA ASN A 6 -25.21 -13.27 -12.79
C ASN A 6 -24.36 -14.53 -12.94
N GLU A 7 -24.71 -15.58 -12.20
CA GLU A 7 -23.93 -16.81 -12.15
C GLU A 7 -23.80 -17.50 -13.51
N LYS A 8 -24.84 -17.45 -14.34
CA LYS A 8 -24.85 -18.13 -15.64
C LYS A 8 -23.93 -17.47 -16.64
N THR A 9 -23.93 -16.13 -16.66
CA THR A 9 -23.11 -15.34 -17.61
C THR A 9 -21.75 -14.94 -17.04
N LYS A 10 -21.53 -15.14 -15.74
CA LYS A 10 -20.33 -14.72 -14.99
C LYS A 10 -20.07 -13.21 -15.09
N LYS A 11 -21.13 -12.41 -15.24
CA LYS A 11 -21.06 -10.95 -15.34
C LYS A 11 -21.38 -10.27 -14.02
N VAL A 12 -20.70 -9.15 -13.78
CA VAL A 12 -21.06 -8.16 -12.77
C VAL A 12 -21.74 -7.00 -13.49
N GLY A 13 -22.82 -6.50 -12.92
CA GLY A 13 -23.58 -5.40 -13.47
C GLY A 13 -24.31 -4.62 -12.38
N THR A 14 -24.99 -3.58 -12.80
CA THR A 14 -25.78 -2.70 -11.94
C THR A 14 -27.26 -2.97 -12.16
N TRP A 15 -28.11 -2.40 -11.30
CA TRP A 15 -29.56 -2.42 -11.53
C TRP A 15 -29.92 -1.83 -12.90
N SER A 16 -29.25 -0.75 -13.31
CA SER A 16 -29.49 -0.13 -14.62
C SER A 16 -29.17 -1.10 -15.77
N ASP A 17 -28.13 -1.92 -15.66
CA ASP A 17 -27.79 -2.92 -16.69
C ASP A 17 -28.89 -3.98 -16.81
N ILE A 18 -29.48 -4.40 -15.68
CA ILE A 18 -30.62 -5.32 -15.65
C ILE A 18 -31.83 -4.68 -16.35
N VAL A 19 -32.15 -3.43 -16.02
CA VAL A 19 -33.28 -2.70 -16.63
C VAL A 19 -33.06 -2.51 -18.14
N SER A 20 -31.88 -2.04 -18.54
CA SER A 20 -31.54 -1.77 -19.94
C SER A 20 -31.50 -3.05 -20.79
N ALA A 21 -31.15 -4.19 -20.22
CA ALA A 21 -31.20 -5.48 -20.92
C ALA A 21 -32.63 -6.00 -21.15
N ASN A 22 -33.63 -5.43 -20.48
CA ASN A 22 -35.02 -5.87 -20.50
C ASN A 22 -35.98 -4.71 -20.83
N PRO A 23 -35.87 -4.08 -22.02
CA PRO A 23 -36.58 -2.82 -22.34
C PRO A 23 -38.11 -2.94 -22.39
N ASN A 24 -38.65 -4.14 -22.63
CA ASN A 24 -40.10 -4.40 -22.70
C ASN A 24 -40.68 -4.86 -21.36
N THR A 25 -40.00 -4.54 -20.25
CA THR A 25 -40.43 -4.95 -18.91
C THR A 25 -40.46 -3.75 -17.97
N SER A 26 -41.54 -3.62 -17.20
CA SER A 26 -41.66 -2.57 -16.19
C SER A 26 -40.86 -2.97 -14.94
N PHE A 27 -39.98 -2.07 -14.50
CA PHE A 27 -39.17 -2.26 -13.29
C PHE A 27 -39.60 -1.30 -12.19
N PRO A 28 -39.44 -1.68 -10.91
CA PRO A 28 -39.57 -0.73 -9.81
C PRO A 28 -38.51 0.37 -9.92
N SER A 29 -38.86 1.57 -9.46
CA SER A 29 -37.95 2.73 -9.45
C SER A 29 -36.79 2.54 -8.47
N THR A 30 -37.01 1.79 -7.40
CA THR A 30 -35.99 1.39 -6.42
C THR A 30 -35.53 -0.04 -6.72
N PRO A 31 -34.21 -0.32 -6.73
CA PRO A 31 -33.71 -1.67 -6.93
C PRO A 31 -34.28 -2.66 -5.92
N SER A 32 -34.67 -3.85 -6.40
CA SER A 32 -35.20 -4.95 -5.57
C SER A 32 -34.41 -6.22 -5.85
N GLU A 33 -33.91 -6.86 -4.79
CA GLU A 33 -33.15 -8.12 -4.89
C GLU A 33 -34.01 -9.26 -5.46
N ASP A 34 -35.27 -9.36 -5.05
CA ASP A 34 -36.19 -10.37 -5.57
C ASP A 34 -36.44 -10.20 -7.07
N VAL A 35 -36.60 -8.96 -7.52
CA VAL A 35 -36.76 -8.65 -8.94
C VAL A 35 -35.48 -8.99 -9.69
N ALA A 36 -34.30 -8.56 -9.21
CA ALA A 36 -33.01 -8.92 -9.81
C ALA A 36 -32.88 -10.45 -9.95
N LYS A 37 -33.26 -11.19 -8.91
CA LYS A 37 -33.20 -12.66 -8.86
C LYS A 37 -34.09 -13.32 -9.91
N SER A 38 -35.25 -12.76 -10.21
CA SER A 38 -36.11 -13.25 -11.30
C SER A 38 -35.45 -13.16 -12.69
N PHE A 39 -34.49 -12.24 -12.87
CA PHE A 39 -33.67 -12.13 -14.08
C PHE A 39 -32.34 -12.91 -13.98
N GLY A 40 -32.15 -13.70 -12.92
CA GLY A 40 -30.93 -14.48 -12.69
C GLY A 40 -29.75 -13.67 -12.16
N TRP A 41 -30.01 -12.49 -11.58
CA TRP A 41 -29.01 -11.64 -10.95
C TRP A 41 -29.20 -11.66 -9.43
N GLU A 42 -28.12 -11.82 -8.68
CA GLU A 42 -28.15 -11.79 -7.21
C GLU A 42 -27.23 -10.68 -6.71
N LEU A 43 -27.53 -10.10 -5.54
CA LEU A 43 -26.73 -9.00 -4.98
C LEU A 43 -25.28 -9.46 -4.75
N LEU A 44 -24.31 -8.65 -5.19
CA LEU A 44 -22.90 -8.89 -4.99
C LEU A 44 -22.40 -8.11 -3.77
N HIS A 45 -21.93 -8.84 -2.77
CA HIS A 45 -21.40 -8.28 -1.54
C HIS A 45 -19.87 -8.17 -1.59
N GLN A 46 -19.31 -7.42 -0.64
CA GLN A 46 -17.87 -7.48 -0.39
C GLN A 46 -17.55 -8.75 0.41
N GLY A 47 -16.58 -9.52 -0.05
CA GLY A 47 -16.05 -10.64 0.73
C GLY A 47 -15.03 -10.21 1.77
N GLU A 48 -14.50 -11.18 2.49
CA GLU A 48 -13.40 -10.95 3.43
C GLU A 48 -12.18 -10.38 2.70
N ILE A 49 -11.62 -9.30 3.24
CA ILE A 49 -10.42 -8.68 2.71
C ILE A 49 -9.24 -9.11 3.60
N PRO A 50 -8.33 -9.97 3.09
CA PRO A 50 -7.17 -10.38 3.86
C PRO A 50 -6.23 -9.21 4.14
N ALA A 51 -5.59 -9.23 5.31
CA ALA A 51 -4.56 -8.27 5.67
C ALA A 51 -3.31 -8.45 4.79
N VAL A 52 -2.77 -7.34 4.28
CA VAL A 52 -1.52 -7.33 3.53
C VAL A 52 -0.39 -6.90 4.47
N THR A 53 0.48 -7.85 4.84
CA THR A 53 1.55 -7.64 5.83
C THR A 53 2.92 -7.31 5.24
N SER A 54 3.05 -7.32 3.91
CA SER A 54 4.29 -7.04 3.20
C SER A 54 4.07 -6.01 2.10
N ASP A 55 4.97 -5.03 2.01
CA ASP A 55 4.94 -4.04 0.94
C ASP A 55 5.14 -4.64 -0.45
N LEU A 56 5.73 -5.84 -0.55
CA LEU A 56 5.92 -6.57 -1.80
C LEU A 56 4.67 -7.38 -2.21
N LYS A 57 3.60 -7.27 -1.43
CA LYS A 57 2.32 -7.88 -1.71
C LYS A 57 1.26 -6.81 -1.95
N ILE A 58 0.23 -7.17 -2.69
CA ILE A 58 -0.94 -6.32 -2.97
C ILE A 58 -2.21 -7.15 -2.83
N LEU A 59 -3.30 -6.48 -2.50
CA LEU A 59 -4.62 -7.08 -2.59
C LEU A 59 -5.05 -7.11 -4.06
N SER A 60 -5.51 -8.26 -4.54
CA SER A 60 -6.02 -8.44 -5.90
C SER A 60 -7.37 -9.15 -5.85
N GLN A 61 -8.33 -8.70 -6.66
CA GLN A 61 -9.62 -9.36 -6.74
C GLN A 61 -9.46 -10.69 -7.49
N ASP A 62 -9.85 -11.78 -6.85
CA ASP A 62 -9.75 -13.16 -7.35
C ASP A 62 -11.13 -13.71 -7.76
N GLY A 63 -11.94 -12.88 -8.41
CA GLY A 63 -13.27 -13.25 -8.86
C GLY A 63 -14.34 -13.14 -7.77
N ILE A 64 -15.30 -14.06 -7.82
CA ILE A 64 -16.55 -14.03 -7.06
C ILE A 64 -16.88 -15.45 -6.60
N GLU A 65 -17.25 -15.61 -5.34
CA GLU A 65 -17.60 -16.90 -4.74
C GLU A 65 -18.80 -16.77 -3.79
N LYS A 66 -19.30 -17.90 -3.28
CA LYS A 66 -20.33 -17.89 -2.24
C LYS A 66 -19.69 -18.00 -0.87
N ASN A 67 -20.13 -17.14 0.06
CA ASN A 67 -19.77 -17.26 1.48
C ASN A 67 -20.62 -18.33 2.19
N ASP A 68 -20.36 -18.55 3.48
CA ASP A 68 -21.10 -19.50 4.33
C ASP A 68 -22.59 -19.17 4.48
N GLN A 69 -22.99 -17.94 4.14
CA GLN A 69 -24.39 -17.49 4.13
C GLN A 69 -25.05 -17.67 2.75
N ASN A 70 -24.38 -18.35 1.81
CA ASN A 70 -24.84 -18.58 0.43
C ASN A 70 -25.06 -17.27 -0.36
N GLN A 71 -24.36 -16.20 -0.01
CA GLN A 71 -24.36 -14.91 -0.70
C GLN A 71 -23.15 -14.80 -1.63
N TRP A 72 -23.33 -14.18 -2.80
CA TRP A 72 -22.22 -13.88 -3.70
C TRP A 72 -21.37 -12.75 -3.14
N VAL A 73 -20.07 -12.99 -3.02
CA VAL A 73 -19.08 -12.04 -2.50
C VAL A 73 -17.92 -11.87 -3.47
N LYS A 74 -17.33 -10.68 -3.53
CA LYS A 74 -16.03 -10.48 -4.18
C LYS A 74 -14.96 -11.25 -3.42
N LYS A 75 -14.25 -12.14 -4.12
CA LYS A 75 -13.12 -12.87 -3.58
C LYS A 75 -11.85 -12.03 -3.73
N TRP A 76 -11.00 -12.06 -2.71
CA TRP A 76 -9.73 -11.34 -2.71
C TRP A 76 -8.58 -12.29 -2.42
N LEU A 77 -7.44 -12.06 -3.05
CA LEU A 77 -6.18 -12.74 -2.76
C LEU A 77 -5.06 -11.75 -2.49
N VAL A 78 -4.05 -12.21 -1.77
CA VAL A 78 -2.80 -11.47 -1.57
C VAL A 78 -1.83 -11.89 -2.69
N ALA A 79 -1.67 -11.04 -3.70
CA ALA A 79 -0.78 -11.27 -4.83
C ALA A 79 0.60 -10.67 -4.58
N ASP A 80 1.59 -11.13 -5.36
CA ASP A 80 2.83 -10.39 -5.52
C ASP A 80 2.60 -9.05 -6.21
N ARG A 81 3.23 -7.98 -5.68
CA ARG A 81 3.23 -6.65 -6.30
C ARG A 81 3.84 -6.68 -7.70
N HIS A 82 4.96 -7.38 -7.84
CA HIS A 82 5.70 -7.46 -9.09
C HIS A 82 5.57 -8.84 -9.73
N LYS A 83 5.42 -8.84 -11.05
CA LYS A 83 5.45 -10.03 -11.89
C LYS A 83 6.53 -9.86 -12.96
N ALA A 84 7.12 -10.98 -13.38
CA ALA A 84 8.09 -10.93 -14.47
C ALA A 84 7.39 -10.51 -15.78
N TYR A 85 8.06 -9.70 -16.59
CA TYR A 85 7.55 -9.26 -17.88
C TYR A 85 8.71 -9.09 -18.89
N LYS A 86 8.39 -8.87 -20.16
CA LYS A 86 9.35 -8.49 -21.20
C LYS A 86 9.24 -6.99 -21.47
N ASP A 87 10.37 -6.29 -21.41
CA ASP A 87 10.42 -4.87 -21.76
C ASP A 87 10.28 -4.64 -23.28
N GLY A 88 10.39 -3.37 -23.70
CA GLY A 88 10.28 -2.98 -25.11
C GLY A 88 11.33 -3.62 -26.01
N ASP A 89 12.45 -4.08 -25.46
CA ASP A 89 13.54 -4.75 -26.17
C ASP A 89 13.42 -6.28 -26.09
N GLY A 90 12.33 -6.80 -25.51
CA GLY A 90 12.07 -8.23 -25.34
C GLY A 90 12.90 -8.88 -24.22
N LYS A 91 13.66 -8.10 -23.45
CA LYS A 91 14.46 -8.57 -22.31
C LYS A 91 13.54 -8.84 -21.13
N THR A 92 13.79 -9.96 -20.46
CA THR A 92 13.00 -10.36 -19.28
C THR A 92 13.42 -9.54 -18.07
N VAL A 93 12.48 -8.75 -17.54
CA VAL A 93 12.58 -8.14 -16.22
C VAL A 93 12.01 -9.13 -15.21
N THR A 94 12.87 -9.60 -14.29
CA THR A 94 12.46 -10.60 -13.30
C THR A 94 11.71 -9.95 -12.14
N LYS A 95 10.87 -10.73 -11.44
CA LYS A 95 10.24 -10.30 -10.19
C LYS A 95 11.29 -9.88 -9.15
N LYS A 96 12.34 -10.68 -8.97
CA LYS A 96 13.41 -10.41 -8.01
C LYS A 96 14.07 -9.05 -8.25
N SER A 97 14.41 -8.73 -9.51
CA SER A 97 15.03 -7.44 -9.83
C SER A 97 14.14 -6.25 -9.49
N GLN A 98 12.82 -6.40 -9.64
CA GLN A 98 11.85 -5.35 -9.30
C GLN A 98 11.70 -5.21 -7.78
N ASP A 99 11.61 -6.33 -7.05
CA ASP A 99 11.55 -6.33 -5.58
C ASP A 99 12.82 -5.72 -4.97
N ASP A 100 13.99 -6.07 -5.50
CA ASP A 100 15.28 -5.50 -5.05
C ASP A 100 15.33 -3.98 -5.34
N ALA A 101 14.90 -3.53 -6.52
CA ALA A 101 14.85 -2.11 -6.88
C ALA A 101 13.86 -1.32 -6.00
N TRP A 102 12.69 -1.89 -5.72
CA TRP A 102 11.70 -1.30 -4.82
C TRP A 102 12.26 -1.12 -3.41
N ASN A 103 12.85 -2.16 -2.85
CA ASN A 103 13.48 -2.11 -1.53
C ASN A 103 14.63 -1.11 -1.49
N LYS A 104 15.41 -1.02 -2.56
CA LYS A 104 16.49 -0.03 -2.67
C LYS A 104 15.93 1.40 -2.63
N ILE A 105 14.90 1.71 -3.42
CA ILE A 105 14.26 3.04 -3.43
C ILE A 105 13.75 3.40 -2.03
N LYS A 106 13.08 2.46 -1.35
CA LYS A 106 12.59 2.66 0.01
C LYS A 106 13.72 2.94 1.01
N THR A 107 14.77 2.12 0.94
CA THR A 107 15.96 2.25 1.80
C THR A 107 16.67 3.59 1.58
N ASP A 108 16.83 3.99 0.32
CA ASP A 108 17.46 5.27 -0.05
C ASP A 108 16.60 6.48 0.38
N ALA A 109 15.28 6.39 0.25
CA ALA A 109 14.35 7.43 0.70
C ALA A 109 14.44 7.62 2.23
N LEU A 110 14.42 6.52 2.98
CA LEU A 110 14.56 6.55 4.44
C LEU A 110 15.94 7.10 4.87
N ALA A 111 17.01 6.69 4.19
CA ALA A 111 18.35 7.22 4.41
C ALA A 111 18.42 8.74 4.15
N SER A 112 17.73 9.23 3.11
CA SER A 112 17.66 10.66 2.78
C SER A 112 16.89 11.46 3.83
N GLU A 113 15.76 10.93 4.30
CA GLU A 113 14.98 11.52 5.39
C GLU A 113 15.81 11.63 6.67
N ASN A 114 16.51 10.56 7.05
CA ASN A 114 17.37 10.55 8.23
C ASN A 114 18.55 11.52 8.11
N ARG A 115 19.18 11.64 6.92
CA ARG A 115 20.20 12.68 6.68
C ARG A 115 19.63 14.09 6.85
N SER A 116 18.40 14.32 6.39
CA SER A 116 17.72 15.60 6.50
C SER A 116 17.39 15.94 7.95
N ARG A 117 16.87 14.98 8.72
CA ARG A 117 16.64 15.12 10.17
C ARG A 117 17.96 15.39 10.91
N ARG A 118 19.02 14.64 10.62
CA ARG A 118 20.37 14.88 11.18
C ARG A 118 20.86 16.30 10.91
N ASN A 119 20.78 16.77 9.67
CA ASN A 119 21.25 18.11 9.29
C ASN A 119 20.49 19.20 10.06
N ARG A 120 19.15 19.08 10.15
CA ARG A 120 18.31 20.00 10.94
C ARG A 120 18.69 20.01 12.41
N THR A 121 19.04 18.86 12.98
CA THR A 121 19.47 18.76 14.39
C THR A 121 20.87 19.36 14.62
N LEU A 122 21.79 19.17 13.68
CA LEU A 122 23.10 19.82 13.70
C LEU A 122 22.96 21.35 13.59
N GLU A 123 22.10 21.84 12.72
CA GLU A 123 21.81 23.27 12.55
C GLU A 123 21.32 23.92 13.85
N LYS A 124 20.38 23.26 14.56
CA LYS A 124 19.89 23.73 15.88
C LYS A 124 20.99 23.91 16.92
N THR A 125 22.11 23.20 16.79
CA THR A 125 23.23 23.25 17.73
C THR A 125 24.45 23.97 17.16
N ASP A 126 24.31 24.66 16.03
CA ASP A 126 25.45 25.25 15.34
C ASP A 126 26.03 26.47 16.06
N HIS A 127 25.18 27.21 16.78
CA HIS A 127 25.57 28.35 17.61
C HIS A 127 26.64 28.02 18.68
N TYR A 128 26.74 26.76 19.11
CA TYR A 128 27.82 26.34 20.01
C TYR A 128 29.22 26.36 19.37
N GLY A 129 29.31 26.45 18.04
CA GLY A 129 30.56 26.52 17.29
C GLY A 129 31.03 27.94 16.98
N LEU A 130 30.32 28.97 17.43
CA LEU A 130 30.72 30.36 17.25
C LEU A 130 31.93 30.70 18.15
N SER A 131 32.77 31.65 17.73
CA SER A 131 34.02 32.00 18.42
C SER A 131 33.82 32.59 19.83
N ASP A 132 32.63 33.11 20.10
CA ASP A 132 32.19 33.64 21.40
C ASP A 132 31.65 32.56 22.35
N VAL A 133 31.46 31.32 21.87
CA VAL A 133 30.98 30.19 22.66
C VAL A 133 32.04 29.10 22.77
N THR A 134 32.40 28.72 24.00
CA THR A 134 33.21 27.51 24.21
C THR A 134 32.31 26.28 24.16
N MET A 135 32.38 25.50 23.08
CA MET A 135 31.60 24.28 22.93
C MET A 135 31.95 23.24 24.00
N SER A 136 30.96 22.84 24.80
CA SER A 136 31.14 21.83 25.84
C SER A 136 31.47 20.46 25.26
N ALA A 137 32.13 19.60 26.05
CA ALA A 137 32.44 18.23 25.64
C ALA A 137 31.17 17.43 25.27
N LYS A 138 30.08 17.65 26.01
CA LYS A 138 28.77 17.03 25.74
C LYS A 138 28.23 17.38 24.35
N VAL A 139 28.29 18.66 23.96
CA VAL A 139 27.83 19.10 22.64
C VAL A 139 28.73 18.55 21.53
N LYS A 140 30.06 18.47 21.76
CA LYS A 140 31.01 17.84 20.82
C LYS A 140 30.64 16.38 20.58
N THR A 141 30.47 15.58 21.64
CA THR A 141 30.09 14.17 21.56
C THR A 141 28.75 13.98 20.88
N TYR A 142 27.75 14.78 21.24
CA TYR A 142 26.42 14.74 20.63
C TYR A 142 26.44 15.00 19.12
N ARG A 143 27.11 16.08 18.69
CA ARG A 143 27.23 16.44 17.27
C ARG A 143 28.05 15.40 16.49
N GLN A 144 29.00 14.72 17.11
CA GLN A 144 29.74 13.63 16.48
C GLN A 144 28.86 12.41 16.29
N ALA A 145 28.13 11.97 17.33
CA ALA A 145 27.20 10.85 17.24
C ALA A 145 26.13 11.07 16.15
N LEU A 146 25.62 12.31 15.98
CA LEU A 146 24.74 12.64 14.86
C LEU A 146 25.40 12.42 13.49
N ARG A 147 26.67 12.80 13.32
CA ARG A 147 27.41 12.63 12.06
C ARG A 147 27.69 11.15 11.76
N ASP A 148 27.83 10.34 12.80
CA ASP A 148 28.12 8.90 12.71
C ASP A 148 26.86 8.04 12.47
N LEU A 149 25.65 8.61 12.50
CA LEU A 149 24.41 7.88 12.21
C LEU A 149 24.44 7.03 10.91
N PRO A 150 25.04 7.48 9.78
CA PRO A 150 25.12 6.67 8.56
C PRO A 150 25.94 5.38 8.67
N THR A 151 26.76 5.23 9.72
CA THR A 151 27.51 4.01 10.02
C THR A 151 26.93 3.23 11.20
N HIS A 152 25.77 3.66 11.73
CA HIS A 152 25.04 2.96 12.78
C HIS A 152 24.56 1.58 12.27
N SER A 153 24.54 0.58 13.14
CA SER A 153 24.16 -0.80 12.77
C SER A 153 22.74 -0.91 12.22
N ASN A 154 21.84 -0.05 12.70
CA ASN A 154 20.45 -0.01 12.28
C ASN A 154 20.24 0.89 11.05
N TRP A 155 21.29 1.48 10.47
CA TRP A 155 21.11 2.39 9.35
C TRP A 155 20.56 1.66 8.10
N PRO A 156 19.55 2.23 7.40
CA PRO A 156 18.82 3.47 7.68
C PRO A 156 17.55 3.29 8.53
N ASP A 157 17.22 2.09 8.96
CA ASP A 157 16.06 1.77 9.83
C ASP A 157 16.30 2.16 11.30
N LEU A 158 16.50 3.46 11.55
CA LEU A 158 16.73 4.01 12.88
C LEU A 158 15.41 4.14 13.65
N LYS A 159 15.40 3.65 14.89
CA LYS A 159 14.36 3.94 15.87
C LYS A 159 14.64 5.27 16.58
N GLU A 160 13.65 5.82 17.26
CA GLU A 160 13.84 7.06 18.03
C GLU A 160 14.95 6.93 19.09
N SER A 161 15.11 5.75 19.69
CA SER A 161 16.18 5.44 20.65
C SER A 161 17.58 5.44 20.04
N ASP A 162 17.70 5.28 18.72
CA ASP A 162 19.00 5.27 18.03
C ASP A 162 19.52 6.70 17.79
N TRP A 163 18.66 7.71 17.97
CA TRP A 163 19.06 9.10 17.87
C TRP A 163 19.77 9.53 19.16
N PRO A 164 20.96 10.15 19.06
CA PRO A 164 21.62 10.69 20.24
C PRO A 164 20.73 11.78 20.85
N THR A 165 20.81 11.91 22.17
CA THR A 165 20.16 12.97 22.93
C THR A 165 21.22 13.89 23.55
N LEU A 166 20.92 15.18 23.61
CA LEU A 166 21.78 16.14 24.28
C LEU A 166 21.38 16.17 25.77
N SER A 167 22.18 15.54 26.63
CA SER A 167 21.97 15.46 28.08
C SER A 167 23.17 15.99 28.88
#